data_AF-A0A968SNZ1-F1
#
_entry.id   AF-A0A968SNZ1-F1
#
_cell.length_a   1.000
_cell.length_b   1.000
_cell.length_c   1.000
_cell.angle_alpha   90.00
_cell.angle_beta   90.00
_cell.angle_gamma   90.00
#
_symmetry.space_group_name_H-M   'P 1'
#
loop_
_entity.id
_entity.type
_entity.pdbx_description
1 polymer ?
#
loop_
_entity_poly.entity_id
_entity_poly.type
_entity_poly.pdbx_seq_one_letter_code
_entity_poly.pdbx_strand_id
1 'polypeptide(L)'
;GFMITAVGSLSRASLRLANQSASTVYSGDFEIISLTGSLCQDGVHLHLAIADAGGHVFGGHLTAGTIIRTTAELVIGDSRCHRFSRQQDAKTGYPELMIELV
;
A
#
# COMPACT_ATOMS: atom_id res chain seq x y z
N GLY A 1 -5.22 -7.01 -9.91
CA GLY A 1 -5.55 -5.57 -10.03
C GLY A 1 -4.42 -4.70 -9.52
N PHE A 2 -4.59 -3.40 -9.58
CA PHE A 2 -3.60 -2.41 -9.14
C PHE A 2 -4.29 -1.10 -8.73
N MET A 3 -3.64 -0.34 -7.86
CA MET A 3 -4.10 1.00 -7.52
C MET A 3 -3.86 1.94 -8.70
N ILE A 4 -4.88 2.72 -9.08
CA ILE A 4 -4.76 3.80 -10.07
C ILE A 4 -4.53 5.13 -9.35
N THR A 5 -5.37 5.43 -8.37
CA THR A 5 -5.22 6.62 -7.51
C THR A 5 -5.90 6.39 -6.17
N ALA A 6 -5.44 7.13 -5.17
CA ALA A 6 -6.07 7.24 -3.87
C ALA A 6 -5.88 8.66 -3.33
N VAL A 7 -6.98 9.27 -2.88
CA VAL A 7 -6.98 10.57 -2.21
C VAL A 7 -7.82 10.44 -0.95
N GLY A 8 -7.45 11.12 0.12
CA GLY A 8 -8.20 11.07 1.37
C GLY A 8 -7.32 11.40 2.56
N SER A 9 -7.77 10.99 3.75
CA SER A 9 -7.10 11.35 4.98
C SER A 9 -7.09 10.22 6.02
N LEU A 10 -6.08 10.24 6.88
CA LEU A 10 -5.86 9.23 7.90
C LEU A 10 -5.74 9.89 9.28
N SER A 11 -6.23 9.21 10.31
CA SER A 11 -6.05 9.59 11.73
C SER A 11 -4.92 8.78 12.37
N ARG A 12 -4.55 7.68 11.71
CA ARG A 12 -3.45 6.79 12.05
C ARG A 12 -2.90 6.15 10.79
N ALA A 13 -1.59 6.16 10.63
CA ALA A 13 -0.88 5.40 9.59
C ALA A 13 0.06 4.37 10.20
N SER A 14 0.00 3.14 9.70
CA SER A 14 0.87 2.02 10.08
C SER A 14 1.73 1.67 8.87
N LEU A 15 3.04 1.94 8.97
CA LEU A 15 3.99 1.80 7.86
C LEU A 15 5.21 1.00 8.31
N ARG A 16 5.58 -0.04 7.55
CA ARG A 16 6.90 -0.68 7.70
C ARG A 16 7.91 0.06 6.82
N LEU A 17 8.92 0.64 7.46
CA LEU A 17 9.96 1.42 6.80
C LEU A 17 11.00 0.51 6.14
N ALA A 18 11.83 1.09 5.27
CA ALA A 18 12.86 0.36 4.54
C ALA A 18 13.81 -0.38 5.51
N ASN A 19 14.02 -1.67 5.23
CA ASN A 19 14.86 -2.56 6.03
C ASN A 19 14.46 -2.67 7.52
N GLN A 20 13.19 -2.42 7.85
CA GLN A 20 12.65 -2.64 9.19
C GLN A 20 11.72 -3.85 9.20
N SER A 21 11.80 -4.66 10.25
CA SER A 21 10.90 -5.80 10.47
C SER A 21 9.57 -5.35 11.10
N ALA A 22 9.63 -4.38 12.01
CA ALA A 22 8.47 -3.82 12.70
C ALA A 22 7.82 -2.65 11.94
N SER A 23 6.53 -2.47 12.16
CA SER A 23 5.78 -1.31 11.64
C SER A 23 5.94 -0.11 12.58
N THR A 24 6.16 1.06 12.01
CA THR A 24 6.09 2.36 12.69
C THR A 24 4.66 2.88 12.62
N VAL A 25 4.15 3.37 13.76
CA VAL A 25 2.80 3.92 13.87
C VAL A 25 2.90 5.44 14.00
N TYR A 26 2.20 6.13 13.11
CA TYR A 26 2.03 7.57 13.13
C TYR A 26 0.58 7.86 13.50
N SER A 27 0.36 8.69 14.52
CA SER A 27 -0.97 9.14 14.95
C SER A 27 -1.05 10.65 14.79
N GLY A 28 -2.16 11.14 14.25
CA GLY A 28 -2.36 12.55 13.91
C GLY A 28 -3.19 12.70 12.65
N ASP A 29 -3.37 13.94 12.21
CA ASP A 29 -4.11 14.23 10.99
C ASP A 29 -3.17 14.20 9.79
N PHE A 30 -3.41 13.25 8.88
CA PHE A 30 -2.61 13.08 7.68
C PHE A 30 -3.47 13.16 6.42
N GLU A 31 -2.89 13.66 5.34
CA GLU A 31 -3.42 13.55 3.98
C GLU A 31 -2.73 12.39 3.24
N ILE A 32 -3.49 11.61 2.47
CA ILE A 32 -2.97 10.57 1.58
C ILE A 32 -2.43 11.25 0.33
N ILE A 33 -1.11 11.18 0.13
CA ILE A 33 -0.44 11.76 -1.03
C ILE A 33 -0.36 10.74 -2.17
N SER A 34 -0.13 9.48 -1.85
CA SER A 34 -0.20 8.38 -2.83
C SER A 34 -0.42 7.04 -2.15
N LEU A 35 -1.17 6.16 -2.82
CA LEU A 35 -1.26 4.74 -2.48
C LEU A 35 -1.04 3.95 -3.77
N THR A 36 0.08 3.24 -3.81
CA THR A 36 0.52 2.54 -5.02
C THR A 36 0.74 1.07 -4.72
N GLY A 37 0.34 0.20 -5.63
CA GLY A 37 0.72 -1.19 -5.56
C GLY A 37 -0.21 -2.14 -6.28
N SER A 38 0.11 -3.43 -6.15
CA SER A 38 -0.58 -4.53 -6.81
C SER A 38 -1.52 -5.25 -5.84
N LEU A 39 -2.67 -5.66 -6.36
CA LEU A 39 -3.70 -6.42 -5.66
C LEU A 39 -3.81 -7.80 -6.30
N CYS A 40 -3.44 -8.84 -5.56
CA CYS A 40 -3.56 -10.25 -5.94
C CYS A 40 -4.58 -10.95 -5.02
N GLN A 41 -5.15 -12.07 -5.45
CA GLN A 41 -6.10 -12.83 -4.61
C GLN A 41 -5.45 -13.43 -3.35
N ASP A 42 -4.17 -13.75 -3.44
CA ASP A 42 -3.33 -14.34 -2.40
C ASP A 42 -2.52 -13.31 -1.59
N GLY A 43 -2.67 -12.01 -1.89
CA GLY A 43 -2.03 -10.95 -1.12
C GLY A 43 -1.98 -9.61 -1.85
N VAL A 44 -1.78 -8.55 -1.08
CA VAL A 44 -1.58 -7.20 -1.60
C VAL A 44 -0.17 -6.72 -1.26
N HIS A 45 0.41 -5.88 -2.12
CA HIS A 45 1.65 -5.17 -1.81
C HIS A 45 1.41 -3.70 -2.13
N LEU A 46 1.20 -2.92 -1.08
CA LEU A 46 0.85 -1.51 -1.16
C LEU A 46 1.88 -0.67 -0.43
N HIS A 47 2.33 0.40 -1.07
CA HIS A 47 3.12 1.47 -0.47
C HIS A 47 2.25 2.71 -0.36
N LEU A 48 2.39 3.43 0.75
CA LEU A 48 1.62 4.62 1.08
C LEU A 48 2.58 5.76 1.40
N ALA A 49 2.32 6.94 0.83
CA ALA A 49 2.90 8.21 1.25
C ALA A 49 1.82 9.11 1.87
N ILE A 50 2.14 9.72 3.01
CA ILE A 50 1.25 10.60 3.77
C ILE A 50 1.94 11.92 4.07
N ALA A 51 1.18 13.01 4.17
CA ALA A 51 1.68 14.30 4.64
C ALA A 51 1.02 14.71 5.96
N ASP A 52 1.80 15.24 6.90
CA ASP A 52 1.28 15.83 8.14
C ASP A 52 0.83 17.29 7.94
N ALA A 53 0.33 17.93 9.01
CA ALA A 53 -0.10 19.33 9.00
C ALA A 53 1.04 20.33 8.71
N GLY A 54 2.30 19.94 8.86
CA GLY A 54 3.47 20.73 8.47
C GLY A 54 3.90 20.54 7.02
N GLY A 55 3.24 19.63 6.29
CA GLY A 55 3.60 19.24 4.93
C GLY A 55 4.78 18.27 4.84
N HIS A 56 5.25 17.70 5.96
CA HIS A 56 6.29 16.67 5.92
C HIS A 56 5.71 15.37 5.40
N VAL A 57 6.42 14.76 4.44
CA VAL A 57 5.98 13.51 3.80
C VAL A 57 6.69 12.32 4.42
N PHE A 58 5.90 11.33 4.84
CA PHE A 58 6.36 10.05 5.33
C PHE A 58 5.87 8.95 4.39
N GLY A 59 6.65 7.90 4.21
CA GLY A 59 6.25 6.81 3.32
C GLY A 59 6.87 5.47 3.69
N GLY A 60 6.18 4.40 3.30
CA GLY A 60 6.63 3.04 3.55
C GLY A 60 5.65 1.99 3.03
N HIS A 61 5.93 0.74 3.39
CA HIS A 61 5.05 -0.38 3.09
C HIS A 61 3.83 -0.33 4.02
N LEU A 62 2.62 -0.28 3.44
CA LEU A 62 1.38 -0.19 4.20
C LEU A 62 1.15 -1.48 4.98
N THR A 63 0.93 -1.35 6.29
CA THR A 63 0.62 -2.48 7.18
C THR A 63 -0.74 -2.31 7.85
N ALA A 64 -1.22 -3.38 8.49
CA ALA A 64 -2.48 -3.34 9.21
C ALA A 64 -2.49 -2.26 10.31
N GLY A 65 -3.65 -1.63 10.50
CA GLY A 65 -3.86 -0.60 11.52
C GLY A 65 -3.84 0.85 11.01
N THR A 66 -3.71 1.08 9.71
CA THR A 66 -4.00 2.40 9.13
C THR A 66 -5.50 2.67 9.18
N ILE A 67 -5.90 3.84 9.71
CA ILE A 67 -7.30 4.21 9.97
C ILE A 67 -7.64 5.50 9.21
N ILE A 68 -8.71 5.43 8.41
CA ILE A 68 -9.27 6.58 7.69
C ILE A 68 -9.79 7.61 8.69
N ARG A 69 -9.51 8.90 8.45
CA ARG A 69 -10.04 10.00 9.27
C ARG A 69 -11.36 10.52 8.73
N THR A 70 -11.39 11.02 7.49
CA THR A 70 -12.62 11.53 6.87
C THR A 70 -13.08 10.66 5.71
N THR A 71 -12.21 10.42 4.72
CA THR A 71 -12.51 9.65 3.52
C THR A 71 -11.26 8.98 2.98
N ALA A 72 -11.46 7.96 2.15
CA ALA A 72 -10.47 7.44 1.22
C ALA A 72 -11.19 7.12 -0.10
N GLU A 73 -10.91 7.95 -1.10
CA GLU A 73 -11.43 7.82 -2.45
C GLU A 73 -10.46 6.97 -3.27
N LEU A 74 -10.82 5.72 -3.53
CA LEU A 74 -9.94 4.73 -4.13
C LEU A 74 -10.41 4.39 -5.55
N VAL A 75 -9.49 4.47 -6.51
CA VAL A 75 -9.72 3.97 -7.88
C VAL A 75 -8.79 2.78 -8.12
N ILE A 76 -9.39 1.64 -8.45
CA ILE A 76 -8.69 0.37 -8.65
C ILE A 76 -8.84 -0.04 -10.11
N GLY A 77 -7.71 -0.36 -10.73
CA GLY A 77 -7.64 -0.98 -12.04
C GLY A 77 -7.72 -2.49 -11.94
N ASP A 78 -8.53 -3.09 -12.81
CA ASP A 78 -8.59 -4.54 -12.98
C ASP A 78 -8.20 -4.92 -14.42
N SER A 79 -7.47 -6.02 -14.55
CA SER A 79 -6.98 -6.51 -15.84
C SER A 79 -7.67 -7.83 -16.19
N ARG A 80 -8.54 -7.82 -17.20
CA ARG A 80 -9.30 -9.02 -17.60
C ARG A 80 -8.46 -10.08 -18.29
N CYS A 81 -7.35 -9.70 -18.89
CA CYS A 81 -6.46 -10.60 -19.61
C CYS A 81 -5.29 -11.11 -18.77
N HIS A 82 -5.17 -10.68 -17.50
CA HIS A 82 -4.05 -11.07 -16.66
C HIS A 82 -4.50 -11.56 -15.29
N ARG A 83 -3.86 -12.61 -14.79
CA ARG A 83 -3.97 -13.10 -13.42
C ARG A 83 -2.73 -12.71 -12.64
N PHE A 84 -2.95 -12.14 -11.46
CA PHE A 84 -1.89 -11.69 -10.56
C PHE A 84 -1.87 -12.65 -9.36
N SER A 85 -0.69 -13.18 -9.04
CA SER A 85 -0.46 -14.08 -7.90
C SER A 85 0.87 -13.75 -7.21
N ARG A 86 1.11 -14.39 -6.07
CA ARG A 86 2.35 -14.31 -5.28
C ARG A 86 3.03 -15.67 -5.28
N GLN A 87 4.21 -15.76 -5.86
CA GLN A 87 5.00 -16.99 -5.90
C GLN A 87 6.28 -16.83 -5.09
N GLN A 88 6.65 -17.88 -4.35
CA GLN A 88 7.87 -17.87 -3.57
C GLN A 88 9.09 -17.75 -4.49
N ASP A 89 9.86 -16.67 -4.32
CA ASP A 89 11.15 -16.50 -4.98
C ASP A 89 12.28 -16.95 -4.04
N ALA A 90 13.13 -17.86 -4.50
CA ALA A 90 14.27 -18.38 -3.74
C ALA A 90 15.41 -17.35 -3.58
N LYS A 91 15.50 -16.36 -4.47
CA LYS A 91 16.54 -15.32 -4.43
C LYS A 91 16.23 -14.24 -3.41
N THR A 92 14.97 -13.82 -3.33
CA THR A 92 14.56 -12.76 -2.39
C THR A 92 14.12 -13.33 -1.05
N GLY A 93 13.67 -14.59 -1.02
CA GLY A 93 13.08 -15.22 0.16
C GLY A 93 11.63 -14.79 0.41
N TYR A 94 11.01 -14.01 -0.48
CA TYR A 94 9.65 -13.51 -0.33
C TYR A 94 8.71 -14.04 -1.43
N PRO A 95 7.39 -14.04 -1.18
CA PRO A 95 6.40 -14.20 -2.23
C PRO A 95 6.34 -12.97 -3.15
N GLU A 96 6.92 -13.09 -4.34
CA GLU A 96 6.99 -12.02 -5.34
C GLU A 96 5.83 -12.05 -6.32
N LEU A 97 5.58 -10.93 -7.00
CA LEU A 97 4.49 -10.79 -7.95
C LEU A 97 4.76 -11.65 -9.20
N MET A 98 3.81 -12.53 -9.53
CA MET A 98 3.76 -13.26 -10.80
C MET A 98 2.53 -12.80 -11.59
N ILE A 99 2.69 -12.65 -12.91
CA ILE A 99 1.63 -12.22 -13.83
C ILE A 99 1.54 -13.23 -14.96
N GLU A 100 0.33 -13.75 -15.19
CA GLU A 100 0.03 -14.74 -16.24
C GLU A 100 -1.12 -14.23 -17.12
N LEU A 101 -1.18 -14.66 -18.38
CA LEU A 101 -2.34 -14.40 -19.24
C LEU A 101 -3.51 -15.31 -18.87
N VAL A 102 -4.74 -14.80 -19.02
CA VAL A 102 -6.00 -15.54 -18.79
C VAL A 102 -6.68 -15.86 -20.12
#